data_AF-A0A0L0LP11-F1
#
_entry.id   AF-A0A0L0LP11-F1
#
_cell.length_a   1.000
_cell.length_b   1.000
_cell.length_c   1.000
_cell.angle_alpha   90.00
_cell.angle_beta   90.00
_cell.angle_gamma   90.00
#
_symmetry.space_group_name_H-M   'P 1'
#
loop_
_entity.id
_entity.type
_entity.pdbx_description
1 polymer ?
#
loop_
_entity_poly.entity_id
_entity_poly.type
_entity_poly.pdbx_seq_one_letter_code
_entity_poly.pdbx_strand_id
1 'polypeptide(L)'
;MKEFDVPEGMTSELVACTFAAYLLGSLFNSNWQRSVYGPFRKDYREGTDYERWQLDNTNDYWLHIEGNKAKLVSRYDRQDVLEAMLTLFKLRFPQRAHA
;
A
#
# COMPACT_ATOMS: atom_id res chain seq x y z
N MET A 1 -11.69 -5.77 -2.61
CA MET A 1 -10.35 -5.52 -3.18
C MET A 1 -10.44 -4.31 -4.11
N LYS A 2 -9.37 -3.54 -4.28
CA LYS A 2 -9.35 -2.38 -5.20
C LYS A 2 -8.03 -2.35 -5.98
N GLU A 3 -8.10 -2.16 -7.28
CA GLU A 3 -6.95 -2.12 -8.19
C GLU A 3 -6.68 -0.68 -8.64
N PHE A 4 -5.41 -0.34 -8.88
CA PHE A 4 -4.97 0.99 -9.27
C PHE A 4 -3.58 0.96 -9.89
N ASP A 5 -3.23 1.97 -10.70
CA ASP A 5 -1.87 2.13 -11.20
C ASP A 5 -1.01 2.92 -10.22
N VAL A 6 0.22 2.44 -10.04
CA VAL A 6 1.25 3.06 -9.22
C VAL A 6 1.74 4.34 -9.92
N PRO A 7 1.73 5.50 -9.23
CA PRO A 7 2.23 6.74 -9.79
C PRO A 7 3.69 6.62 -10.22
N GLU A 8 4.03 7.28 -11.33
CA GLU A 8 5.39 7.30 -11.87
C GLU A 8 6.39 7.80 -10.81
N GLY A 9 7.52 7.11 -10.69
CA GLY A 9 8.58 7.44 -9.74
C GLY A 9 8.34 6.99 -8.29
N MET A 10 7.19 6.38 -7.97
CA MET A 10 7.01 5.74 -6.65
C MET A 10 7.57 4.33 -6.63
N THR A 11 8.41 4.03 -5.64
CA THR A 11 8.83 2.66 -5.35
C THR A 11 7.72 1.88 -4.66
N SER A 12 7.76 0.54 -4.77
CA SER A 12 6.82 -0.35 -4.09
C SER A 12 6.74 -0.08 -2.58
N GLU A 13 7.89 0.12 -1.95
CA GLU A 13 8.01 0.50 -0.55
C GLU A 13 7.27 1.81 -0.26
N LEU A 14 7.50 2.88 -1.02
CA LEU A 14 6.83 4.17 -0.80
C LEU A 14 5.30 4.06 -0.90
N VAL A 15 4.79 3.25 -1.83
CA VAL A 15 3.35 2.98 -1.93
C VAL A 15 2.86 2.26 -0.66
N ALA A 16 3.55 1.20 -0.23
CA ALA A 16 3.21 0.46 0.98
C ALA A 16 3.24 1.34 2.24
N CYS A 17 4.27 2.17 2.39
CA CYS A 17 4.40 3.15 3.47
C CYS A 17 3.23 4.13 3.50
N THR A 18 2.83 4.62 2.32
CA THR A 18 1.73 5.58 2.22
C THR A 18 0.41 4.96 2.70
N PHE A 19 0.08 3.74 2.25
CA PHE A 19 -1.13 3.06 2.69
C PHE A 19 -1.09 2.67 4.18
N ALA A 20 0.06 2.19 4.66
CA ALA A 20 0.25 1.92 6.08
C ALA A 20 0.06 3.19 6.93
N ALA A 21 0.54 4.35 6.46
CA ALA A 21 0.33 5.62 7.15
C ALA A 21 -1.15 6.05 7.18
N TYR A 22 -1.93 5.78 6.11
CA TYR A 22 -3.38 6.02 6.12
C TYR A 22 -4.12 5.13 7.13
N LEU A 23 -3.72 3.87 7.26
CA LEU A 23 -4.33 2.92 8.20
C LEU A 23 -3.97 3.22 9.65
N LEU A 24 -2.68 3.46 9.92
CA LEU A 24 -2.15 3.54 11.28
C LEU A 24 -2.15 4.97 11.84
N GLY A 25 -2.28 5.99 10.99
CA GLY A 25 -2.27 7.39 11.39
C GLY A 25 -1.01 7.73 12.20
N SER A 26 -1.19 8.25 13.41
CA SER A 26 -0.08 8.62 14.30
C SER A 26 0.77 7.43 14.75
N LEU A 27 0.22 6.20 14.77
CA LEU A 27 0.95 5.00 15.17
C LEU A 27 2.05 4.61 14.18
N PHE A 28 1.96 5.08 12.93
CA PHE A 28 2.97 4.85 11.90
C PHE A 28 4.31 5.51 12.26
N ASN A 29 4.29 6.81 12.60
CA ASN A 29 5.51 7.59 12.88
C ASN A 29 6.23 7.15 14.15
N SER A 30 5.49 6.73 15.19
CA SER A 30 6.09 6.29 16.45
C SER A 30 6.80 4.93 16.35
N ASN A 31 6.59 4.18 15.25
CA ASN A 31 7.00 2.78 15.14
C ASN A 31 7.69 2.40 13.83
N TRP A 32 7.78 3.30 12.84
CA TRP A 32 8.49 3.07 11.58
C TRP A 32 9.93 2.57 11.80
N GLN A 33 10.64 3.12 12.78
CA GLN A 33 12.01 2.71 13.13
C GLN A 33 12.09 1.45 14.01
N ARG A 34 10.97 0.98 14.59
CA ARG A 34 10.94 -0.08 15.60
C ARG A 34 10.32 -1.40 15.12
N SER A 35 9.99 -1.56 13.84
CA SER A 35 9.63 -2.84 13.22
C SER A 35 8.34 -3.52 13.74
N VAL A 36 7.55 -2.92 14.62
CA VAL A 36 6.31 -3.56 15.14
C VAL A 36 5.05 -3.11 14.41
N TYR A 37 5.03 -1.92 13.80
CA TYR A 37 3.82 -1.33 13.20
C TYR A 37 4.11 -0.61 11.86
N GLY A 38 4.85 -1.25 10.96
CA GLY A 38 5.12 -0.75 9.61
C GLY A 38 4.65 -1.73 8.54
N PRO A 39 4.73 -1.37 7.25
CA PRO A 39 4.49 -2.30 6.18
C PRO A 39 5.60 -3.35 6.14
N PHE A 40 5.23 -4.62 6.05
CA PHE A 40 6.18 -5.73 6.01
C PHE A 40 6.12 -6.38 4.62
N ARG A 41 7.25 -6.39 3.90
CA ARG A 41 7.37 -7.17 2.66
C ARG A 41 7.31 -8.66 3.01
N LYS A 42 6.24 -9.34 2.58
CA LYS A 42 5.96 -10.76 2.83
C LYS A 42 5.91 -11.46 1.48
N ASP A 43 7.03 -12.07 1.10
CA ASP A 43 7.28 -12.77 -0.17
C ASP A 43 7.79 -11.85 -1.29
N TYR A 44 9.11 -11.82 -1.42
CA TYR A 44 9.82 -11.46 -2.64
C TYR A 44 10.51 -12.73 -3.13
N ARG A 45 10.10 -13.27 -4.28
CA ARG A 45 10.92 -14.28 -4.97
C ARG A 45 11.81 -13.53 -5.95
N GLU A 46 13.13 -13.72 -5.82
CA GLU A 46 14.06 -13.25 -6.83
C GLU A 46 13.62 -13.76 -8.21
N GLY A 47 13.41 -12.84 -9.16
CA GLY A 47 12.94 -13.17 -10.51
C GLY A 47 11.43 -13.10 -10.76
N THR A 48 10.62 -12.71 -9.77
CA THR A 48 9.21 -12.33 -10.00
C THR A 48 9.03 -10.83 -9.83
N ASP A 49 8.36 -10.17 -10.78
CA ASP A 49 8.05 -8.73 -10.74
C ASP A 49 6.95 -8.37 -9.73
N TYR A 50 6.55 -9.35 -8.92
CA TYR A 50 5.47 -9.26 -7.97
C TYR A 50 6.01 -9.12 -6.55
N GLU A 51 5.46 -8.14 -5.83
CA GLU A 51 5.74 -7.91 -4.42
C GLU A 51 4.46 -7.92 -3.60
N ARG A 52 4.53 -8.48 -2.40
CA ARG A 52 3.43 -8.43 -1.43
C ARG A 52 3.88 -7.76 -0.14
N TRP A 53 3.07 -6.83 0.33
CA TRP A 53 3.27 -6.03 1.52
C TRP A 53 2.08 -6.17 2.46
N GLN A 54 2.33 -6.57 3.70
CA GLN A 54 1.36 -6.47 4.80
C GLN A 54 1.39 -5.02 5.30
N LEU A 55 0.25 -4.35 5.47
CA LEU A 55 0.23 -2.90 5.74
C LEU A 55 0.21 -2.53 7.22
N ASP A 56 -0.14 -3.47 8.09
CA ASP A 56 -0.15 -3.33 9.53
C ASP A 56 0.26 -4.65 10.21
N ASN A 57 0.23 -4.72 11.54
CA ASN A 57 0.58 -5.94 12.27
C ASN A 57 -0.58 -6.94 12.41
N THR A 58 -1.80 -6.56 12.04
CA THR A 58 -3.01 -7.40 12.20
C THR A 58 -3.14 -8.47 11.12
N ASN A 59 -2.41 -8.31 10.01
CA ASN A 59 -2.46 -9.20 8.84
C ASN A 59 -3.79 -9.10 8.08
N ASP A 60 -4.57 -8.04 8.35
CA ASP A 60 -5.88 -7.83 7.76
C ASP A 60 -5.83 -7.00 6.48
N TYR A 61 -4.75 -6.24 6.25
CA TYR A 61 -4.59 -5.39 5.06
C TYR A 61 -3.30 -5.71 4.32
N TRP A 62 -3.44 -5.82 3.00
CA TRP A 62 -2.37 -6.23 2.10
C TRP A 62 -2.33 -5.35 0.86
N LEU A 63 -1.13 -5.14 0.35
CA LEU A 63 -0.85 -4.50 -0.91
C LEU A 63 -0.03 -5.44 -1.77
N HIS A 64 -0.52 -5.68 -2.98
CA HIS A 64 0.17 -6.46 -4.00
C HIS A 64 0.59 -5.50 -5.11
N ILE A 65 1.83 -5.57 -5.56
CA ILE A 65 2.38 -4.68 -6.60
C ILE A 65 3.04 -5.54 -7.66
N GLU A 66 2.74 -5.27 -8.92
CA GLU A 66 3.30 -5.93 -10.10
C GLU A 66 3.60 -4.86 -11.15
N GLY A 67 4.89 -4.52 -11.32
CA GLY A 67 5.30 -3.41 -12.18
C GLY A 67 4.64 -2.08 -11.79
N ASN A 68 3.87 -1.50 -12.71
CA ASN A 68 3.15 -0.24 -12.50
C ASN A 68 1.71 -0.43 -12.00
N LYS A 69 1.31 -1.65 -11.63
CA LYS A 69 -0.03 -1.94 -11.12
C LYS A 69 0.02 -2.41 -9.68
N ALA A 70 -1.01 -2.07 -8.94
CA ALA A 70 -1.16 -2.47 -7.56
C ALA A 70 -2.60 -2.83 -7.21
N LYS A 71 -2.72 -3.63 -6.16
CA LYS A 71 -3.98 -4.16 -5.64
C LYS A 71 -4.01 -4.11 -4.13
N LEU A 72 -4.98 -3.38 -3.61
CA LEU A 72 -5.24 -3.25 -2.18
C LEU A 72 -6.31 -4.27 -1.75
N VAL A 73 -6.00 -5.06 -0.73
CA VAL A 73 -6.81 -6.18 -0.26
C VAL A 73 -7.03 -6.05 1.24
N SER A 74 -8.24 -6.36 1.68
CA SER A 74 -8.55 -6.60 3.09
C SER A 74 -9.02 -8.04 3.28
N ARG A 75 -8.70 -8.63 4.42
CA ARG A 75 -9.19 -9.94 4.85
C ARG A 75 -10.70 -9.96 5.07
N TYR A 76 -11.25 -8.85 5.54
CA TYR A 76 -12.69 -8.68 5.80
C TYR A 76 -13.34 -7.81 4.72
N ASP A 77 -14.66 -7.83 4.66
CA ASP A 77 -15.40 -6.94 3.77
C ASP A 77 -15.36 -5.50 4.28
N ARG A 78 -14.38 -4.75 3.80
CA ARG A 78 -14.06 -3.36 4.16
C ARG A 78 -13.92 -2.49 2.91
N GLN A 79 -14.81 -2.66 1.91
CA GLN A 79 -14.69 -1.93 0.64
C GLN A 79 -14.66 -0.41 0.83
N ASP A 80 -15.40 0.09 1.81
CA ASP A 80 -15.47 1.49 2.22
C ASP A 80 -14.09 2.02 2.65
N VAL A 81 -13.37 1.28 3.50
CA VAL A 81 -12.03 1.66 3.96
C VAL A 81 -11.04 1.61 2.79
N LEU A 82 -11.10 0.55 1.97
CA LEU A 82 -10.24 0.42 0.79
C LEU A 82 -10.45 1.57 -0.21
N GLU A 83 -11.70 1.97 -0.41
CA GLU A 83 -12.07 3.07 -1.30
C GLU A 83 -11.65 4.44 -0.75
N ALA A 84 -11.83 4.68 0.54
CA ALA A 84 -11.37 5.90 1.19
C ALA A 84 -9.85 6.05 1.08
N MET A 85 -9.09 4.99 1.38
CA MET A 85 -7.63 5.00 1.24
C MET A 85 -7.19 5.25 -0.20
N LEU A 86 -7.82 4.56 -1.17
CA LEU A 86 -7.48 4.74 -2.58
C LEU A 86 -7.81 6.16 -3.07
N THR A 87 -8.91 6.73 -2.59
CA THR A 87 -9.30 8.12 -2.91
C THR A 87 -8.25 9.10 -2.39
N LEU A 88 -7.84 8.97 -1.12
CA LEU A 88 -6.78 9.79 -0.54
C LEU A 88 -5.45 9.65 -1.29
N PHE A 89 -5.11 8.42 -1.69
CA PHE A 89 -3.92 8.14 -2.46
C PHE A 89 -3.93 8.86 -3.81
N LYS A 90 -5.03 8.76 -4.58
CA LYS A 90 -5.19 9.42 -5.88
C LYS A 90 -5.22 10.94 -5.79
N LEU A 91 -5.79 11.50 -4.72
CA LEU A 91 -5.77 12.93 -4.46
C LEU A 91 -4.35 13.45 -4.17
N ARG A 92 -3.56 12.66 -3.44
CA ARG A 92 -2.17 13.02 -3.08
C ARG A 92 -1.19 12.84 -4.24
N PHE A 93 -1.40 11.81 -5.05
CA PHE A 93 -0.56 11.45 -6.18
C PHE A 93 -1.41 11.39 -7.46
N PRO A 94 -1.88 12.55 -7.96
CA PRO A 94 -2.64 12.58 -9.20
C PRO A 94 -1.76 12.07 -10.33
N GLN A 95 -2.26 11.06 -11.05
CA GLN A 95 -1.61 10.63 -12.28
C GLN A 95 -1.64 11.81 -13.24
N ARG A 96 -0.47 12.24 -13.73
CA ARG A 96 -0.43 13.28 -14.77
C ARG A 96 -1.22 12.74 -15.95
N ALA A 97 -2.31 13.43 -16.30
CA ALA A 97 -2.94 13.20 -17.58
C ALA A 97 -1.87 13.50 -18.64
N HIS A 98 -1.49 12.51 -19.44
CA HIS A 98 -0.69 12.76 -20.63
C HIS A 98 -1.50 13.73 -21.50
N ALA A 99 -1.02 14.97 -21.58
CA ALA A 99 -1.48 15.98 -22.52
C ALA A 99 -0.74 15.81 -23.85
#